data_AF-A0A7Z9WMY0-F1
#
_entry.id   AF-A0A7Z9WMY0-F1
#
_cell.length_a   1.000
_cell.length_b   1.000
_cell.length_c   1.000
_cell.angle_alpha   90.00
_cell.angle_beta   90.00
_cell.angle_gamma   90.00
#
_symmetry.space_group_name_H-M   'P 1'
#
loop_
_entity.id
_entity.type
_entity.pdbx_description
1 polymer ?
#
loop_
_entity_poly.entity_id
_entity_poly.type
_entity_poly.pdbx_seq_one_letter_code
_entity_poly.pdbx_strand_id
1 'polypeptide(L)'
;MGVQFFRYVTKDKILDLTDMLSLEPKKNKIAITLLEYGPDFKARVVLHHYVDPGAFKVVCWEILHGTFERWMDYKGSPAKEGEPEARVLSLKKDTRYRNPYILRLERGRGQVIGAGAIKMVGKPLASLTLLLPEFEAKRLALTTLDYIRAWEVINFRARQRAGGLDRAEG
;
A
#
# COMPACT_ATOMS: atom_id res chain seq x y z
N MET A 1 15.25 -5.97 -4.99
CA MET A 1 14.44 -4.76 -5.26
C MET A 1 13.26 -5.23 -6.10
N GLY A 2 12.03 -4.92 -5.70
CA GLY A 2 10.83 -5.38 -6.42
C GLY A 2 10.65 -4.69 -7.76
N VAL A 3 9.83 -5.26 -8.65
CA VAL A 3 9.46 -4.66 -9.93
C VAL A 3 8.40 -3.58 -9.71
N GLN A 4 8.63 -2.37 -10.21
CA GLN A 4 7.58 -1.33 -10.24
C GLN A 4 6.56 -1.68 -11.32
N PHE A 5 5.30 -1.83 -10.93
CA PHE A 5 4.22 -2.19 -11.86
C PHE A 5 3.18 -1.08 -12.08
N PHE A 6 3.19 -0.05 -11.23
CA PHE A 6 2.37 1.14 -11.46
C PHE A 6 3.10 2.39 -10.98
N ARG A 7 2.94 3.47 -11.75
CA ARG A 7 3.44 4.81 -11.46
C ARG A 7 2.43 5.86 -11.86
N TYR A 8 2.29 6.89 -11.03
CA TYR A 8 1.56 8.11 -11.34
C TYR A 8 2.36 9.33 -10.89
N VAL A 9 2.50 10.31 -11.78
CA VAL A 9 3.36 11.49 -11.59
C VAL A 9 2.50 12.74 -11.68
N THR A 10 2.57 13.60 -10.67
CA THR A 10 2.04 14.97 -10.72
C THR A 10 3.20 15.96 -10.85
N LYS A 11 2.91 17.26 -10.82
CA LYS A 11 3.90 18.35 -10.82
C LYS A 11 4.93 18.26 -9.69
N ASP A 12 4.58 17.66 -8.57
CA ASP A 12 5.36 17.72 -7.32
C ASP A 12 5.40 16.38 -6.55
N LYS A 13 4.66 15.36 -7.00
CA LYS A 13 4.57 14.06 -6.32
C LYS A 13 4.67 12.89 -7.28
N ILE A 14 5.15 11.76 -6.77
CA ILE A 14 5.14 10.48 -7.47
C ILE A 14 4.55 9.43 -6.55
N LEU A 15 3.56 8.69 -7.06
CA LEU A 15 3.02 7.48 -6.46
C LEU A 15 3.54 6.27 -7.22
N ASP A 16 4.20 5.37 -6.51
CA ASP A 16 4.75 4.12 -7.04
C ASP A 16 4.18 2.91 -6.29
N LEU A 17 3.77 1.89 -7.05
CA LEU A 17 3.46 0.57 -6.52
C LEU A 17 4.52 -0.43 -7.01
N THR A 18 5.08 -1.17 -6.08
CA THR A 18 6.18 -2.10 -6.31
C THR A 18 5.84 -3.48 -5.79
N ASP A 19 6.21 -4.49 -6.58
CA ASP A 19 6.02 -5.90 -6.30
C ASP A 19 6.86 -6.36 -5.10
N MET A 20 6.19 -6.88 -4.07
CA MET A 20 6.79 -7.67 -2.99
C MET A 20 5.99 -8.95 -2.75
N LEU A 21 5.35 -9.47 -3.80
CA LEU A 21 4.54 -10.68 -3.76
C LEU A 21 5.45 -11.88 -3.50
N SER A 22 4.97 -12.78 -2.64
CA SER A 22 5.75 -13.92 -2.18
C SER A 22 4.85 -15.12 -1.93
N LEU A 23 5.41 -16.31 -2.13
CA LEU A 23 4.77 -17.56 -1.71
C LEU A 23 4.69 -17.66 -0.18
N GLU A 24 5.56 -16.96 0.55
CA GLU A 24 5.55 -16.91 2.00
C GLU A 24 4.55 -15.85 2.49
N PRO A 25 3.43 -16.24 3.17
CA PRO A 25 2.35 -15.32 3.50
C PRO A 25 2.77 -14.09 4.31
N LYS A 26 3.74 -14.24 5.22
CA LYS A 26 4.26 -13.13 6.06
C LYS A 26 5.01 -12.06 5.27
N LYS A 27 5.54 -12.43 4.10
CA LYS A 27 6.32 -11.54 3.22
C LYS A 27 5.51 -11.03 2.02
N ASN A 28 4.40 -11.68 1.70
CA ASN A 28 3.54 -11.37 0.55
C ASN A 28 2.86 -10.01 0.70
N LYS A 29 3.37 -8.97 0.03
CA LYS A 29 2.92 -7.59 0.18
C LYS A 29 2.99 -6.83 -1.14
N ILE A 30 2.29 -5.69 -1.20
CA ILE A 30 2.53 -4.66 -2.21
C ILE A 30 3.11 -3.45 -1.50
N ALA A 31 4.22 -2.92 -2.00
CA ALA A 31 4.81 -1.69 -1.51
C ALA A 31 4.18 -0.49 -2.21
N ILE A 32 3.72 0.48 -1.43
CA ILE A 32 3.18 1.75 -1.90
C ILE A 32 4.14 2.85 -1.43
N THR A 33 4.70 3.60 -2.37
CA THR A 33 5.59 4.72 -2.09
C THR A 33 4.95 6.00 -2.60
N LEU A 34 4.85 7.00 -1.74
CA LEU A 34 4.48 8.36 -2.12
C LEU A 34 5.66 9.26 -1.78
N LEU A 35 6.17 9.97 -2.77
CA LEU A 35 7.22 10.96 -2.58
C LEU A 35 6.78 12.33 -3.07
N GLU A 36 7.31 13.36 -2.44
CA GLU A 36 7.23 14.75 -2.86
C GLU A 36 8.64 15.23 -3.25
N TYR A 37 8.75 15.91 -4.38
CA TYR A 37 10.03 16.46 -4.85
C TYR A 37 10.00 17.99 -4.91
N GLY A 38 11.17 18.59 -4.67
CA GLY A 38 11.38 20.03 -4.73
C GLY A 38 11.63 20.55 -6.15
N PRO A 39 11.72 21.88 -6.31
CA PRO A 39 12.11 22.51 -7.59
C PRO A 39 13.50 22.10 -8.09
N ASP A 40 14.34 21.59 -7.21
CA ASP A 40 15.68 21.05 -7.49
C ASP A 40 15.66 19.57 -7.93
N PHE A 41 14.47 19.01 -8.16
CA PHE A 41 14.22 17.61 -8.50
C PHE A 41 14.73 16.60 -7.46
N LYS A 42 14.98 17.04 -6.22
CA LYS A 42 15.33 16.15 -5.10
C LYS A 42 14.09 15.79 -4.30
N ALA A 43 14.00 14.53 -3.87
CA ALA A 43 12.94 14.08 -2.99
C ALA A 43 13.07 14.78 -1.62
N ARG A 44 12.01 15.48 -1.20
CA ARG A 44 11.92 16.17 0.09
C ARG A 44 11.37 15.26 1.17
N VAL A 45 10.34 14.51 0.82
CA VAL A 45 9.67 13.56 1.71
C VAL A 45 9.40 12.30 0.91
N VAL A 46 9.75 11.15 1.47
CA VAL A 46 9.44 9.83 0.92
C VAL A 46 8.75 9.03 2.01
N LEU A 47 7.53 8.54 1.72
CA LEU A 47 6.75 7.71 2.61
C LEU A 47 6.50 6.36 1.96
N HIS A 48 6.61 5.29 2.76
CA HIS A 48 6.39 3.92 2.33
C HIS A 48 5.30 3.27 3.18
N HIS A 49 4.46 2.47 2.53
CA HIS A 49 3.48 1.62 3.18
C HIS A 49 3.47 0.24 2.51
N TYR A 50 3.03 -0.79 3.23
CA TYR A 50 2.97 -2.14 2.70
C TYR A 50 1.60 -2.72 2.96
N VAL A 51 0.90 -3.13 1.91
CA VAL A 51 -0.47 -3.64 2.01
C VAL A 51 -0.51 -5.14 1.76
N ASP A 52 -1.45 -5.81 2.41
CA ASP A 52 -1.79 -7.19 2.09
C ASP A 52 -2.44 -7.25 0.69
N PRO A 53 -1.97 -8.11 -0.23
CA PRO A 53 -2.52 -8.17 -1.58
C PRO A 53 -3.98 -8.61 -1.61
N GLY A 54 -4.44 -9.45 -0.67
CA GLY A 54 -5.83 -9.90 -0.59
C GLY A 54 -6.77 -8.76 -0.22
N ALA A 55 -6.47 -8.03 0.86
CA ALA A 55 -7.21 -6.84 1.25
C ALA A 55 -7.19 -5.77 0.15
N PHE A 56 -6.04 -5.53 -0.48
CA PHE A 56 -5.91 -4.50 -1.51
C PHE A 56 -6.64 -4.88 -2.82
N LYS A 57 -6.81 -6.17 -3.13
CA LYS A 57 -7.68 -6.63 -4.23
C LYS A 57 -9.13 -6.17 -4.03
N VAL A 58 -9.67 -6.25 -2.82
CA VAL A 58 -11.04 -5.80 -2.52
C VAL A 58 -11.18 -4.30 -2.75
N VAL A 59 -10.22 -3.51 -2.23
CA VAL A 59 -10.16 -2.06 -2.46
C VAL A 59 -10.15 -1.74 -3.94
N CYS A 60 -9.29 -2.40 -4.72
CA CYS A 60 -9.22 -2.19 -6.17
C CYS A 60 -10.53 -2.58 -6.87
N TRP A 61 -11.15 -3.69 -6.46
CA TRP A 61 -12.43 -4.13 -7.02
C TRP A 61 -13.54 -3.09 -6.78
N GLU A 62 -13.66 -2.55 -5.57
CA GLU A 62 -14.65 -1.52 -5.24
C GLU A 62 -14.41 -0.22 -6.00
N ILE A 63 -13.15 0.16 -6.23
CA ILE A 63 -12.80 1.35 -7.03
C ILE A 63 -13.31 1.18 -8.46
N LEU A 64 -13.10 -0.01 -9.06
CA LEU A 64 -13.54 -0.29 -10.43
C LEU A 64 -15.06 -0.33 -10.56
N HIS A 65 -15.76 -0.85 -9.55
CA HIS A 65 -17.23 -0.94 -9.55
C HIS A 65 -17.93 0.33 -9.05
N GLY A 66 -17.17 1.35 -8.65
CA GLY A 66 -17.72 2.62 -8.21
C GLY A 66 -18.34 2.61 -6.81
N THR A 67 -18.21 1.50 -6.06
CA THR A 67 -18.75 1.32 -4.70
C THR A 67 -17.78 1.75 -3.60
N PHE A 68 -16.52 2.07 -3.96
CA PHE A 68 -15.51 2.46 -2.98
C PHE A 68 -15.82 3.81 -2.31
N GLU A 69 -15.82 3.81 -0.97
CA GLU A 69 -15.98 5.02 -0.16
C GLU A 69 -14.70 5.38 0.60
N ARG A 70 -14.19 4.45 1.42
CA ARG A 70 -13.02 4.67 2.26
C ARG A 70 -12.37 3.35 2.66
N TRP A 71 -11.07 3.39 2.83
CA TRP A 71 -10.29 2.31 3.40
C TRP A 71 -9.07 2.87 4.11
N MET A 72 -8.71 2.23 5.23
CA MET A 72 -7.53 2.62 5.99
C MET A 72 -6.77 1.37 6.41
N ASP A 73 -5.46 1.41 6.26
CA ASP A 73 -4.57 0.33 6.67
C ASP A 73 -3.45 0.86 7.55
N TYR A 74 -3.21 0.14 8.64
CA TYR A 74 -2.24 0.48 9.65
C TYR A 74 -1.08 -0.50 9.59
N LYS A 75 0.14 0.01 9.69
CA LYS A 75 1.35 -0.81 9.80
C LYS A 75 2.24 -0.29 10.91
N GLY A 76 2.79 -1.24 11.64
CA GLY A 76 3.77 -1.04 12.70
C GLY A 76 5.12 -1.58 12.29
N SER A 77 6.19 -0.96 12.77
CA SER A 77 7.49 -1.62 12.81
C SER A 77 8.10 -1.45 14.19
N PRO A 78 8.54 -2.54 14.83
CA PRO A 78 9.30 -2.44 16.06
C PRO A 78 10.59 -1.68 15.76
N ALA A 79 11.02 -0.85 16.70
CA ALA A 79 12.33 -0.23 16.59
C ALA A 79 13.41 -1.27 16.90
N LYS A 80 14.44 -1.36 16.04
CA LYS A 80 15.68 -2.06 16.42
C LYS A 80 16.48 -1.24 17.44
N GLU A 81 16.46 0.08 17.27
CA GLU A 81 16.92 1.10 18.22
C GLU A 81 15.98 2.32 18.07
N GLY A 82 15.48 2.90 19.16
CA GLY A 82 14.57 4.07 19.16
C GLY A 82 13.09 3.76 19.43
N GLU A 83 12.22 4.73 19.12
CA GLU A 83 10.76 4.58 19.27
C GLU A 83 10.16 3.76 18.10
N PRO A 84 9.18 2.87 18.35
CA PRO A 84 8.48 2.15 17.29
C PRO A 84 7.93 3.10 16.23
N GLU A 85 7.88 2.65 14.98
CA GLU A 85 7.31 3.45 13.89
C GLU A 85 5.90 2.98 13.56
N ALA A 86 4.98 3.93 13.41
CA ALA A 86 3.64 3.70 12.89
C ALA A 86 3.48 4.35 11.52
N ARG A 87 2.78 3.65 10.63
CA ARG A 87 2.45 4.08 9.28
C ARG A 87 0.97 3.87 9.00
N VAL A 88 0.35 4.84 8.34
CA VAL A 88 -1.06 4.81 7.98
C VAL A 88 -1.18 5.10 6.49
N LEU A 89 -1.88 4.21 5.79
CA LEU A 89 -2.41 4.48 4.46
C LEU A 89 -3.90 4.72 4.59
N SER A 90 -4.36 5.85 4.08
CA SER A 90 -5.78 6.17 3.95
C SER A 90 -6.10 6.40 2.49
N LEU A 91 -7.17 5.77 2.01
CA LEU A 91 -7.74 6.00 0.69
C LEU A 91 -9.22 6.35 0.89
N LYS A 92 -9.68 7.45 0.30
CA LYS A 92 -11.06 7.90 0.41
C LYS A 92 -11.54 8.45 -0.92
N LYS A 93 -12.80 8.21 -1.28
CA LYS A 93 -13.51 8.94 -2.33
C LYS A 93 -14.30 10.10 -1.70
N ASP A 94 -14.10 11.31 -2.21
CA ASP A 94 -14.81 12.51 -1.77
C ASP A 94 -15.14 13.37 -2.99
N THR A 95 -16.42 13.33 -3.39
CA THR A 95 -16.93 13.96 -4.63
C THR A 95 -16.96 15.48 -4.58
N ARG A 96 -16.61 16.09 -3.44
CA ARG A 96 -16.45 17.54 -3.32
C ARG A 96 -15.18 18.05 -4.01
N TYR A 97 -14.21 17.16 -4.27
CA TYR A 97 -12.97 17.51 -4.98
C TYR A 97 -13.07 17.14 -6.47
N ARG A 98 -12.47 17.97 -7.33
CA ARG A 98 -12.32 17.68 -8.77
C ARG A 98 -11.64 16.33 -9.03
N ASN A 99 -10.64 16.01 -8.21
CA ASN A 99 -9.94 14.73 -8.20
C ASN A 99 -10.42 13.99 -6.93
N PRO A 100 -11.43 13.12 -7.04
CA PRO A 100 -12.20 12.69 -5.87
C PRO A 100 -11.49 11.64 -5.02
N TYR A 101 -10.45 10.97 -5.52
CA TYR A 101 -9.74 9.93 -4.77
C TYR A 101 -8.57 10.53 -4.01
N ILE A 102 -8.65 10.52 -2.68
CA ILE A 102 -7.65 11.06 -1.77
C ILE A 102 -6.84 9.88 -1.24
N LEU A 103 -5.58 9.78 -1.67
CA LEU A 103 -4.60 8.84 -1.10
C LEU A 103 -3.70 9.61 -0.14
N ARG A 104 -3.57 9.14 1.09
CA ARG A 104 -2.74 9.74 2.11
C ARG A 104 -1.84 8.70 2.75
N LEU A 105 -0.54 9.02 2.82
CA LEU A 105 0.42 8.29 3.64
C LEU A 105 0.86 9.14 4.81
N GLU A 106 0.90 8.54 5.98
CA GLU A 106 1.39 9.15 7.21
C GLU A 106 2.44 8.25 7.85
N ARG A 107 3.45 8.88 8.45
CA ARG A 107 4.47 8.21 9.26
C ARG A 107 4.67 9.00 10.54
N GLY A 108 4.78 8.30 11.66
CA GLY A 108 4.98 8.93 12.95
C GLY A 108 5.38 7.96 14.04
N ARG A 109 5.39 8.47 15.27
CA ARG A 109 5.70 7.69 16.46
C ARG A 109 4.64 6.62 16.68
N GLY A 110 5.10 5.42 16.96
CA GLY A 110 4.29 4.25 17.26
C GLY A 110 4.31 3.92 18.74
N GLN A 111 3.18 3.42 19.24
CA GLN A 111 3.07 2.79 20.56
C GLN A 111 2.62 1.35 20.37
N VAL A 112 3.35 0.42 20.98
CA VAL A 112 2.96 -0.99 21.03
C VAL A 112 1.69 -1.12 21.88
N ILE A 113 0.70 -1.83 21.36
CA ILE A 113 -0.58 -2.15 21.99
C ILE A 113 -0.84 -3.65 21.90
N GLY A 114 -1.36 -4.23 22.98
CA GLY A 114 -1.67 -5.66 23.05
C GLY A 114 -0.48 -6.56 22.69
N ALA A 115 -0.74 -7.62 21.92
CA ALA A 115 0.23 -8.65 21.53
C ALA A 115 1.20 -8.21 20.41
N GLY A 116 1.72 -6.97 20.46
CA GLY A 116 2.73 -6.48 19.51
C GLY A 116 2.20 -5.67 18.33
N ALA A 117 0.90 -5.35 18.30
CA ALA A 117 0.37 -4.38 17.33
C ALA A 117 0.92 -2.97 17.66
N ILE A 118 1.09 -2.10 16.67
CA ILE A 118 1.60 -0.73 16.88
C ILE A 118 0.61 0.26 16.32
N LYS A 119 0.20 1.23 17.14
CA LYS A 119 -0.67 2.35 16.74
C LYS A 119 0.11 3.64 16.67
N MET A 120 -0.33 4.58 15.82
CA MET A 120 0.23 5.93 15.79
C MET A 120 -0.15 6.72 17.04
N VAL A 121 0.79 7.47 17.59
CA VAL A 121 0.58 8.34 18.75
C VAL A 121 0.86 9.80 18.39
N GLY A 122 -0.08 10.66 18.76
CA GLY A 122 0.02 12.10 18.49
C GLY A 122 -0.12 12.43 17.00
N LYS A 123 0.45 13.58 16.62
CA LYS A 123 0.46 14.02 15.22
C LYS A 123 1.51 13.23 14.42
N PRO A 124 1.23 12.88 13.15
CA PRO A 124 2.24 12.30 12.27
C PRO A 124 3.48 13.20 12.16
N LEU A 125 4.66 12.58 12.11
CA LEU A 125 5.93 13.28 11.85
C LEU A 125 6.04 13.71 10.38
N ALA A 126 5.41 12.95 9.49
CA ALA A 126 5.31 13.26 8.08
C ALA A 126 3.97 12.78 7.52
N SER A 127 3.42 13.54 6.58
CA SER A 127 2.15 13.25 5.91
C SER A 127 2.21 13.75 4.48
N LEU A 128 1.94 12.88 3.51
CA LEU A 128 1.76 13.26 2.11
C LEU A 128 0.36 12.86 1.65
N THR A 129 -0.29 13.76 0.91
CA THR A 129 -1.60 13.54 0.32
C THR A 129 -1.50 13.72 -1.19
N LEU A 130 -2.16 12.82 -1.93
CA LEU A 130 -2.27 12.83 -3.37
C LEU A 130 -3.76 12.72 -3.76
N LEU A 131 -4.18 13.62 -4.63
CA LEU A 131 -5.53 13.63 -5.21
C LEU A 131 -5.47 13.00 -6.61
N LEU A 132 -6.10 11.84 -6.75
CA LEU A 132 -6.21 11.10 -8.00
C LEU A 132 -7.54 11.43 -8.71
N PRO A 133 -7.50 11.76 -10.01
CA PRO A 133 -8.70 11.71 -10.85
C PRO A 133 -9.32 10.31 -10.85
N GLU A 134 -10.62 10.22 -11.12
CA GLU A 134 -11.32 8.92 -11.17
C GLU A 134 -10.69 7.95 -12.18
N PHE A 135 -10.29 8.45 -13.35
CA PHE A 135 -9.62 7.62 -14.35
C PHE A 135 -8.32 7.01 -13.82
N GLU A 136 -7.48 7.79 -13.15
CA GLU A 136 -6.20 7.32 -12.59
C GLU A 136 -6.40 6.37 -11.42
N ALA A 137 -7.43 6.57 -10.60
CA ALA A 137 -7.80 5.63 -9.56
C ALA A 137 -8.25 4.28 -10.15
N LYS A 138 -9.05 4.29 -11.22
CA LYS A 138 -9.43 3.06 -11.94
C LYS A 138 -8.23 2.40 -12.62
N ARG A 139 -7.32 3.18 -13.21
CA ARG A 139 -6.07 2.65 -13.80
C ARG A 139 -5.21 1.96 -12.74
N LEU A 140 -5.01 2.60 -11.59
CA LEU A 140 -4.31 2.00 -10.44
C LEU A 140 -4.95 0.68 -10.04
N ALA A 141 -6.26 0.68 -9.86
CA ALA A 141 -7.00 -0.50 -9.43
C ALA A 141 -6.90 -1.64 -10.46
N LEU A 142 -7.12 -1.36 -11.74
CA LEU A 142 -7.05 -2.34 -12.82
C LEU A 142 -5.64 -2.94 -12.92
N THR A 143 -4.61 -2.09 -13.05
CA THR A 143 -3.21 -2.54 -13.16
C THR A 143 -2.80 -3.38 -11.96
N THR A 144 -3.23 -3.00 -10.75
CA THR A 144 -2.94 -3.77 -9.54
C THR A 144 -3.61 -5.16 -9.58
N LEU A 145 -4.90 -5.23 -9.93
CA LEU A 145 -5.61 -6.51 -10.02
C LEU A 145 -4.99 -7.42 -11.07
N ASP A 146 -4.68 -6.89 -12.25
CA ASP A 146 -4.10 -7.66 -13.34
C ASP A 146 -2.70 -8.15 -12.99
N TYR A 147 -1.88 -7.31 -12.35
CA TYR A 147 -0.55 -7.71 -11.88
C TYR A 147 -0.63 -8.85 -10.86
N ILE A 148 -1.48 -8.72 -9.84
CA ILE A 148 -1.66 -9.76 -8.83
C ILE A 148 -2.15 -11.05 -9.48
N ARG A 149 -3.16 -10.98 -10.37
CA ARG A 149 -3.68 -12.17 -11.06
C ARG A 149 -2.61 -12.85 -11.90
N ALA A 150 -1.83 -12.09 -12.67
CA ALA A 150 -0.74 -12.63 -13.46
C ALA A 150 0.29 -13.35 -12.58
N TRP A 151 0.68 -12.73 -11.46
CA TRP A 151 1.57 -13.36 -10.48
C TRP A 151 0.98 -14.65 -9.91
N GLU A 152 -0.31 -14.66 -9.56
CA GLU A 152 -0.99 -15.83 -9.01
C GLU A 152 -1.06 -16.99 -10.00
N VAL A 153 -1.29 -16.71 -11.28
CA VAL A 153 -1.31 -17.69 -12.37
C VAL A 153 0.07 -18.31 -12.56
N ILE A 154 1.11 -17.47 -12.68
CA ILE A 154 2.51 -17.93 -12.85
C ILE A 154 2.94 -18.82 -11.68
N ASN A 155 2.50 -18.48 -10.46
CA ASN A 155 2.91 -19.17 -9.24
C ASN A 155 1.91 -20.25 -8.77
N PHE A 156 0.86 -20.56 -9.52
CA PHE A 156 -0.21 -21.46 -9.10
C PHE A 156 0.30 -22.82 -8.61
N ARG A 157 1.14 -23.49 -9.41
CA ARG A 157 1.71 -24.81 -9.05
C ARG A 157 2.66 -24.74 -7.84
N ALA A 158 3.39 -23.63 -7.68
CA ALA A 158 4.26 -23.44 -6.52
C ALA A 158 3.43 -23.22 -5.24
N ARG A 159 2.32 -22.49 -5.34
CA ARG A 159 1.35 -22.31 -4.24
C ARG A 159 0.68 -23.62 -3.82
N GLN A 160 0.28 -24.45 -4.79
CA GLN A 160 -0.30 -25.77 -4.48
C GLN A 160 0.68 -26.66 -3.71
N ARG A 161 1.96 -26.66 -4.09
CA ARG A 161 2.99 -27.43 -3.39
C ARG A 161 3.28 -26.89 -1.99
N ALA A 162 3.40 -25.57 -1.85
CA ALA A 162 3.61 -24.93 -0.55
C ALA A 162 2.45 -25.21 0.43
N GLY A 163 1.19 -25.14 -0.03
CA GLY A 163 0.03 -25.46 0.81
C GLY A 163 -0.22 -26.96 1.01
N GLY A 164 0.40 -27.83 0.21
CA GLY A 164 0.34 -29.29 0.36
C GLY A 164 1.35 -29.84 1.37
N LEU A 165 2.52 -29.21 1.50
CA LEU A 165 3.54 -29.57 2.50
C LEU A 165 3.05 -29.30 3.93
N ASP A 166 2.37 -28.18 4.18
CA ASP A 166 1.77 -27.87 5.49
C ASP A 166 0.69 -28.87 5.94
N ARG A 167 0.15 -29.70 5.03
CA ARG A 167 -0.85 -30.74 5.35
C ARG A 167 -0.26 -32.14 5.56
N ALA A 168 1.00 -32.35 5.21
CA ALA A 168 1.66 -33.65 5.37
C ALA A 168 2.39 -33.78 6.72
N GLU A 169 2.55 -32.69 7.46
CA GLU A 169 3.23 -32.63 8.77
C GLU A 169 2.26 -32.35 9.95
N GLY A 170 0.95 -32.50 9.74
CA GLY A 170 -0.10 -32.30 10.76
C GLY A 170 -0.78 -33.58 11.19
#